data_AF-A0A3D0LZG2-F1
#
_entry.id   AF-A0A3D0LZG2-F1
#
_cell.length_a   1.000
_cell.length_b   1.000
_cell.length_c   1.000
_cell.angle_alpha   90.00
_cell.angle_beta   90.00
_cell.angle_gamma   90.00
#
_symmetry.space_group_name_H-M   'P 1'
#
loop_
_entity.id
_entity.type
_entity.pdbx_description
1 polymer ?
#
loop_
_entity_poly.entity_id
_entity_poly.type
_entity_poly.pdbx_seq_one_letter_code
_entity_poly.pdbx_strand_id
1 'polypeptide(L)'
;MGEGEEEDNSQCMEYVCPKQLHGLNDHTLIWGATGAGKSRGFVKPFLIKVAQRGESVVLVDSKGELYEATAQYFRDKGYLVRQYNLLDLENSDGFNCIYDIERDPDLVRTVAEIIITNTSNAKDRQNF
;
A
#
# COMPACT_ATOMS: atom_id res chain seq x y z
N MET A 1 4.42 -28.37 47.01
CA MET A 1 5.04 -28.31 45.68
C MET A 1 3.92 -28.21 44.67
N GLY A 2 3.59 -26.98 44.28
CA GLY A 2 2.71 -26.67 43.16
C GLY A 2 3.38 -25.49 42.49
N GLU A 3 4.05 -25.76 41.37
CA GLU A 3 4.75 -24.78 40.56
C GLU A 3 3.69 -23.81 40.01
N GLY A 4 3.90 -22.51 40.29
CA GLY A 4 3.08 -21.47 39.69
C GLY A 4 3.41 -21.40 38.21
N GLU A 5 2.40 -21.63 37.37
CA GLU A 5 2.47 -21.36 35.94
C GLU A 5 2.78 -19.87 35.76
N GLU A 6 3.98 -19.58 35.24
CA GLU A 6 4.34 -18.26 34.74
C GLU A 6 3.32 -17.87 33.67
N GLU A 7 2.52 -16.84 33.97
CA GLU A 7 1.66 -16.20 32.98
C GLU A 7 2.54 -15.74 31.80
N ASP A 8 2.37 -16.41 30.67
CA ASP A 8 3.03 -16.12 29.41
C ASP A 8 2.73 -14.67 28.99
N ASN A 9 3.69 -13.80 29.29
CA ASN A 9 3.68 -12.37 28.98
C ASN A 9 3.97 -12.10 27.48
N SER A 10 3.35 -12.89 26.59
CA SER A 10 3.50 -12.78 25.14
C SER A 10 2.50 -11.80 24.49
N GLN A 11 1.65 -11.15 25.30
CA GLN A 11 0.61 -10.20 24.88
C GLN A 11 1.14 -8.88 24.28
N CYS A 12 2.45 -8.72 24.10
CA CYS A 12 3.05 -7.50 23.56
C CYS A 12 3.17 -7.44 22.03
N MET A 13 2.69 -8.43 21.26
CA MET A 13 2.94 -8.50 19.80
C MET A 13 1.71 -8.44 18.89
N GLU A 14 0.50 -8.28 19.42
CA GLU A 14 -0.74 -8.28 18.60
C GLU A 14 -1.16 -6.90 18.04
N TYR A 15 -0.40 -5.84 18.28
CA TYR A 15 -0.85 -4.47 17.99
C TYR A 15 -0.18 -3.85 16.76
N VAL A 16 -0.62 -4.23 15.55
CA VAL A 16 -0.40 -3.38 14.36
C VAL A 16 -1.58 -3.31 13.40
N CYS A 17 -2.61 -4.15 13.56
CA CYS A 17 -3.80 -4.07 12.71
C CYS A 17 -5.00 -3.58 13.52
N PRO A 18 -5.83 -2.67 12.96
CA PRO A 18 -7.18 -2.44 13.48
C PRO A 18 -7.89 -3.79 13.66
N LYS A 19 -8.59 -3.95 14.79
CA LYS A 19 -9.47 -5.10 14.97
C LYS A 19 -10.59 -4.95 13.95
N GLN A 20 -10.85 -6.00 13.18
CA GLN A 20 -11.96 -6.02 12.23
C GLN A 20 -13.26 -6.01 13.03
N LEU A 21 -13.80 -4.81 13.28
CA LEU A 21 -15.03 -4.61 14.01
C LEU A 21 -16.15 -4.45 12.99
N HIS A 22 -17.12 -5.37 13.02
CA HIS A 22 -18.24 -5.37 12.07
C HIS A 22 -18.96 -4.02 12.07
N GLY A 23 -19.00 -3.37 10.90
CA GLY A 23 -19.75 -2.13 10.67
C GLY A 23 -18.98 -0.82 10.83
N LEU A 24 -17.67 -0.86 11.12
CA LEU A 24 -16.81 0.34 11.17
C LEU A 24 -15.84 0.38 9.99
N ASN A 25 -15.39 1.60 9.66
CA ASN A 25 -14.38 1.84 8.64
C ASN A 25 -12.96 1.67 9.24
N ASP A 26 -12.12 0.85 8.60
CA ASP A 26 -10.77 0.53 9.03
C ASP A 26 -9.69 1.53 8.54
N HIS A 27 -10.09 2.68 7.98
CA HIS A 27 -9.15 3.74 7.58
C HIS A 27 -8.36 4.26 8.78
N THR A 28 -7.03 4.21 8.67
CA THR A 28 -6.11 4.63 9.73
C THR A 28 -5.24 5.80 9.25
N LEU A 29 -5.22 6.89 10.02
CA LEU A 29 -4.32 8.03 9.81
C LEU A 29 -3.16 7.98 10.81
N ILE A 30 -1.92 8.01 10.30
CA ILE A 30 -0.70 7.99 11.11
C ILE A 30 0.05 9.28 10.88
N TRP A 31 0.21 10.08 11.93
CA TRP A 31 0.93 11.35 11.87
C TRP A 31 2.14 11.33 12.80
N GLY A 32 3.21 12.03 12.42
CA GLY A 32 4.40 12.20 13.24
C GLY A 32 5.49 12.96 12.49
N ALA A 33 6.48 13.49 13.21
CA ALA A 33 7.63 14.17 12.61
C ALA A 33 8.41 13.27 11.64
N THR A 34 9.24 13.86 10.78
CA THR A 34 10.24 13.11 10.01
C THR A 34 11.17 12.38 10.99
N GLY A 35 11.47 11.11 10.71
CA GLY A 35 12.27 10.27 11.62
C GLY A 35 11.50 9.69 12.81
N ALA A 36 10.22 10.01 13.02
CA ALA A 36 9.40 9.44 14.10
C ALA A 36 9.08 7.94 13.94
N GLY A 37 9.68 7.27 12.96
CA GLY A 37 9.55 5.83 12.78
C GLY A 37 8.25 5.37 12.14
N LYS A 38 7.43 6.23 11.52
CA LYS A 38 6.14 5.84 10.90
C LYS A 38 6.25 4.59 9.99
N SER A 39 7.22 4.59 9.07
CA SER A 39 7.41 3.46 8.15
C SER A 39 7.90 2.19 8.86
N ARG A 40 8.84 2.33 9.81
CA ARG A 40 9.45 1.20 10.52
C ARG A 40 8.54 0.62 11.60
N GLY A 41 7.84 1.47 12.33
CA GLY A 41 7.03 1.14 13.50
C GLY A 41 5.59 0.77 13.18
N PHE A 42 5.03 1.29 12.09
CA PHE A 42 3.65 0.95 11.69
C PHE A 42 3.59 0.27 10.31
N VAL A 43 4.08 0.94 9.26
CA VAL A 43 3.82 0.48 7.87
C VAL A 43 4.42 -0.90 7.60
N LYS A 44 5.71 -1.12 7.90
CA LYS A 44 6.36 -2.41 7.65
C LYS A 44 5.72 -3.57 8.45
N PRO A 45 5.49 -3.44 9.76
CA PRO A 45 4.79 -4.50 10.50
C PRO A 45 3.35 -4.73 10.03
N PHE A 46 2.63 -3.67 9.62
CA PHE A 46 1.31 -3.79 9.00
C PHE A 46 1.36 -4.64 7.73
N LEU A 47 2.30 -4.35 6.82
CA LEU A 47 2.48 -5.11 5.57
C LEU A 47 2.76 -6.60 5.81
N ILE A 48 3.61 -6.91 6.79
CA ILE A 48 3.88 -8.30 7.18
C ILE A 48 2.58 -8.99 7.62
N LYS A 49 1.76 -8.30 8.43
CA LYS A 49 0.51 -8.88 8.91
C LYS A 49 -0.51 -9.07 7.80
N VAL A 50 -0.60 -8.13 6.88
CA VAL A 50 -1.47 -8.24 5.71
C VAL A 50 -1.07 -9.44 4.85
N ALA A 51 0.22 -9.62 4.58
CA ALA A 51 0.73 -10.77 3.85
C ALA A 51 0.43 -12.11 4.56
N GLN A 52 0.48 -12.14 5.89
CA GLN A 52 0.09 -13.33 6.68
C GLN A 52 -1.40 -13.65 6.60
N ARG A 53 -2.24 -12.62 6.41
CA ARG A 53 -3.70 -12.77 6.28
C ARG A 53 -4.15 -13.15 4.87
N GLY A 54 -3.26 -13.09 3.87
CA GLY A 54 -3.63 -13.40 2.49
C GLY A 54 -4.36 -12.27 1.77
N GLU A 55 -4.32 -11.03 2.29
CA GLU A 55 -5.02 -9.89 1.67
C GLU A 55 -4.13 -9.19 0.63
N SER A 56 -4.77 -8.55 -0.35
CA SER A 56 -4.09 -7.78 -1.40
C SER A 56 -3.67 -6.39 -0.89
N VAL A 57 -2.57 -5.88 -1.43
CA VAL A 57 -1.98 -4.60 -1.03
C VAL A 57 -1.64 -3.75 -2.25
N VAL A 58 -1.97 -2.46 -2.19
CA VAL A 58 -1.50 -1.43 -3.12
C VAL A 58 -0.81 -0.33 -2.31
N LEU A 59 0.40 0.05 -2.71
CA LEU A 59 1.22 1.04 -2.01
C LEU A 59 1.69 2.14 -2.94
N VAL A 60 1.75 3.35 -2.41
CA VAL A 60 2.48 4.46 -3.02
C VAL A 60 3.80 4.59 -2.28
N ASP A 61 4.88 4.14 -2.91
CA ASP A 61 6.22 4.16 -2.35
C ASP A 61 7.08 5.21 -3.08
N SER A 62 7.15 6.42 -2.53
CA SER A 62 7.91 7.51 -3.13
C SER A 62 9.43 7.35 -3.03
N LYS A 63 9.92 6.40 -2.23
CA LYS A 63 11.36 6.19 -1.99
C LYS A 63 11.89 4.83 -2.41
N GLY A 64 11.01 3.85 -2.63
CA GLY A 64 11.39 2.45 -2.91
C GLY A 64 11.72 1.62 -1.66
N GLU A 65 11.85 2.26 -0.48
CA GLU A 65 12.26 1.59 0.77
C GLU A 65 11.27 0.52 1.26
N LEU A 66 9.98 0.62 0.90
CA LEU A 66 8.98 -0.38 1.27
C LEU A 66 9.05 -1.57 0.33
N TYR A 67 9.17 -1.32 -0.98
CA TYR A 67 9.34 -2.37 -1.98
C TYR A 67 10.60 -3.18 -1.69
N GLU A 68 11.75 -2.52 -1.54
CA GLU A 68 13.03 -3.18 -1.22
C GLU A 68 12.96 -4.02 0.06
N ALA A 69 12.28 -3.51 1.09
CA ALA A 69 12.21 -4.19 2.38
C ALA A 69 11.20 -5.35 2.43
N THR A 70 10.18 -5.36 1.56
CA THR A 70 9.04 -6.29 1.72
C THR A 70 8.74 -7.15 0.49
N ALA A 71 9.20 -6.77 -0.72
CA ALA A 71 8.85 -7.48 -1.96
C ALA A 71 9.23 -8.98 -1.89
N GLN A 72 10.42 -9.31 -1.39
CA GLN A 72 10.83 -10.71 -1.28
C GLN A 72 9.93 -11.48 -0.30
N TYR A 73 9.57 -10.89 0.83
CA TYR A 73 8.67 -11.50 1.80
C TYR A 73 7.29 -11.82 1.20
N PHE A 74 6.73 -10.90 0.40
CA PHE A 74 5.48 -11.15 -0.31
C PHE A 74 5.62 -12.26 -1.35
N ARG A 75 6.71 -12.30 -2.12
CA ARG A 75 6.98 -13.39 -3.07
C ARG A 75 7.08 -14.75 -2.37
N ASP A 76 7.78 -14.81 -1.24
CA ASP A 76 7.91 -16.03 -0.43
C ASP A 76 6.57 -16.53 0.12
N LYS A 77 5.60 -15.61 0.30
CA LYS A 77 4.21 -15.90 0.67
C LYS A 77 3.31 -16.24 -0.52
N GLY A 78 3.85 -16.29 -1.74
CA GLY A 78 3.12 -16.67 -2.95
C GLY A 78 2.38 -15.52 -3.64
N TYR A 79 2.67 -14.27 -3.28
CA TYR A 79 2.05 -13.12 -3.93
C TYR A 79 2.68 -12.81 -5.30
N LEU A 80 1.83 -12.37 -6.23
CA LEU A 80 2.29 -11.66 -7.42
C LEU A 80 2.67 -10.23 -7.01
N VAL A 81 3.98 -9.97 -6.97
CA VAL A 81 4.51 -8.64 -6.65
C VAL A 81 4.84 -7.90 -7.93
N ARG A 82 4.22 -6.73 -8.12
CA ARG A 82 4.50 -5.80 -9.24
C ARG A 82 4.89 -4.43 -8.73
N GLN A 83 5.73 -3.75 -9.48
CA GLN A 83 6.18 -2.39 -9.24
C GLN A 83 5.92 -1.52 -10.47
N TYR A 84 5.17 -0.44 -10.27
CA TYR A 84 5.04 0.62 -11.27
C TYR A 84 6.01 1.75 -10.93
N ASN A 85 7.23 1.64 -11.42
CA ASN A 85 8.28 2.65 -11.28
C ASN A 85 8.24 3.61 -12.48
N LEU A 86 8.12 4.91 -12.22
CA LEU A 86 8.09 5.97 -13.24
C LEU A 86 9.47 6.60 -13.50
N LEU A 87 10.45 6.35 -12.63
CA LEU A 87 11.81 6.88 -12.76
C LEU A 87 12.69 5.95 -13.57
N ASP A 88 12.52 4.64 -13.38
CA ASP A 88 13.20 3.59 -14.12
C ASP A 88 12.15 2.70 -14.79
N LEU A 89 11.84 3.06 -16.04
CA LEU A 89 10.82 2.37 -16.84
C LEU A 89 11.32 1.01 -17.34
N GLU A 90 12.63 0.81 -17.50
CA GLU A 90 13.20 -0.45 -17.99
C GLU A 90 13.01 -1.57 -16.95
N ASN A 91 13.07 -1.22 -15.66
CA ASN A 91 12.86 -2.15 -14.55
C ASN A 91 11.46 -2.03 -13.90
N SER A 92 10.48 -1.49 -14.64
CA SER A 92 9.09 -1.34 -14.20
C SER A 92 8.19 -2.38 -14.86
N ASP A 93 7.18 -2.90 -14.15
CA ASP A 93 6.17 -3.79 -14.76
C ASP A 93 5.31 -3.07 -15.81
N GLY A 94 5.34 -1.73 -15.83
CA GLY A 94 4.57 -0.91 -16.74
C GLY A 94 3.06 -0.99 -16.51
N PHE A 95 2.32 -0.08 -17.14
CA PHE A 95 0.87 -0.10 -17.12
C PHE A 95 0.32 0.47 -18.43
N ASN A 96 -0.45 -0.32 -19.15
CA ASN A 96 -1.16 0.13 -20.35
C ASN A 96 -2.64 0.38 -20.00
N CYS A 97 -2.98 1.64 -19.77
CA CYS A 97 -4.33 2.06 -19.39
C CYS A 97 -5.36 1.97 -20.52
N ILE A 98 -4.96 1.73 -21.77
CA ILE A 98 -5.85 1.56 -22.92
C ILE A 98 -5.91 0.12 -23.42
N TYR A 99 -5.29 -0.82 -22.69
CA TYR A 99 -5.14 -2.21 -23.14
C TYR A 99 -6.48 -2.90 -23.45
N ASP A 100 -7.54 -2.56 -22.72
CA ASP A 100 -8.85 -3.22 -22.83
C ASP A 100 -9.97 -2.24 -23.19
N ILE A 101 -9.67 -1.26 -24.06
CA ILE A 101 -10.63 -0.20 -24.44
C ILE A 101 -11.91 -0.74 -25.10
N GLU A 102 -11.82 -1.86 -25.82
CA GLU A 102 -12.96 -2.49 -26.47
C GLU A 102 -13.91 -3.16 -25.47
N ARG A 103 -13.38 -3.61 -24.32
CA ARG A 103 -14.15 -4.28 -23.29
C ARG A 103 -14.66 -3.33 -22.21
N ASP A 104 -13.89 -2.29 -21.90
CA ASP A 104 -14.23 -1.31 -20.87
C ASP A 104 -13.83 0.13 -21.26
N PRO A 105 -14.63 0.79 -22.11
CA PRO A 105 -14.40 2.19 -22.49
C PRO A 105 -14.60 3.17 -21.33
N ASP A 106 -15.40 2.82 -20.31
CA ASP A 106 -15.66 3.68 -19.15
C ASP A 106 -14.45 3.76 -18.22
N LEU A 107 -13.73 2.66 -18.05
CA LEU A 107 -12.45 2.65 -17.34
C LEU A 107 -11.44 3.57 -18.02
N VAL A 108 -11.29 3.48 -19.34
CA VAL A 108 -10.36 4.33 -20.10
C VAL A 108 -10.73 5.81 -19.95
N ARG A 109 -12.02 6.13 -20.04
CA ARG A 109 -12.52 7.48 -19.82
C ARG A 109 -12.20 7.97 -18.41
N THR A 110 -12.44 7.15 -17.39
CA THR A 110 -12.17 7.49 -15.99
C THR A 110 -10.68 7.77 -15.77
N VAL A 111 -9.80 6.91 -16.32
CA VAL A 111 -8.36 7.11 -16.24
C VAL A 111 -7.94 8.42 -16.94
N ALA A 112 -8.50 8.69 -18.14
CA ALA A 112 -8.23 9.93 -18.86
C ALA A 112 -8.70 11.17 -18.07
N GLU A 113 -9.90 11.13 -17.49
CA GLU A 113 -10.44 12.21 -16.65
C GLU A 113 -9.59 12.43 -15.40
N ILE A 114 -9.10 11.37 -14.75
CA ILE A 114 -8.17 11.48 -13.60
C ILE A 114 -6.86 12.14 -14.02
N ILE A 115 -6.29 11.76 -15.17
CA ILE A 115 -5.04 12.33 -15.68
C ILE A 115 -5.24 13.81 -15.99
N ILE A 116 -6.25 14.15 -16.79
CA ILE A 116 -6.54 15.53 -17.20
C ILE A 116 -6.79 16.38 -15.95
N THR A 117 -7.64 15.93 -15.04
CA THR A 117 -8.02 16.70 -13.84
C THR A 117 -6.83 16.98 -12.92
N ASN A 118 -5.93 16.01 -12.73
CA ASN A 118 -4.76 16.19 -11.86
C ASN A 118 -3.60 16.95 -12.53
N THR A 119 -3.55 17.01 -13.86
CA THR A 119 -2.49 17.70 -14.61
C THR A 119 -2.91 19.05 -15.20
N SER A 120 -4.22 19.34 -15.26
CA SER A 120 -4.72 20.63 -15.71
C SER A 120 -4.65 21.66 -14.59
N ASN A 121 -3.73 22.61 -14.73
CA ASN A 121 -3.71 23.81 -13.90
C ASN A 121 -4.97 24.63 -14.20
N ALA A 122 -5.75 24.96 -13.17
CA ALA A 122 -6.87 25.90 -13.28
C ALA A 122 -6.45 27.31 -13.79
N LYS A 123 -5.14 27.59 -13.88
CA LYS A 123 -4.56 28.86 -14.35
C LYS A 123 -4.33 28.95 -15.87
N ASP A 124 -4.42 27.85 -16.62
CA ASP A 124 -4.14 27.88 -18.06
C ASP A 124 -5.39 28.13 -18.93
N ARG A 125 -6.57 28.32 -18.31
CA ARG A 125 -7.84 28.63 -19.00
C ARG A 125 -8.02 30.12 -19.37
N GLN A 126 -6.95 30.92 -19.45
CA GLN A 126 -7.02 32.34 -19.81
C GLN A 126 -6.02 32.81 -20.87
N ASN A 127 -5.49 31.92 -21.72
CA ASN A 127 -4.66 32.35 -22.86
C ASN A 127 -5.02 31.58 -24.13
N PHE A 128 -6.21 31.84 -24.68
CA PHE A 128 -6.51 31.75 -26.11
C PHE A 128 -7.54 32.81 -26.47
#